data_AF-A0A8C5LEJ6-F1
#
_entry.id   AF-A0A8C5LEJ6-F1
#
_cell.length_a   1.000
_cell.length_b   1.000
_cell.length_c   1.000
_cell.angle_alpha   90.00
_cell.angle_beta   90.00
_cell.angle_gamma   90.00
#
_symmetry.space_group_name_H-M   'P 1'
#
loop_
_entity.id
_entity.type
_entity.pdbx_description
1 polymer ?
#
loop_
_entity_poly.entity_id
_entity_poly.type
_entity_poly.pdbx_seq_one_letter_code
_entity_poly.pdbx_strand_id
1 'polypeptide(L)'
;CHSVVPPKHYYEACLFDSCYVPGSGIECASVQAYAALCAQEGVCIDWRGHTKEACAVVCPSHRQYQACGPAEEPTFFFSSSSQNSTRLVEGCFCPEGTMNFAPGFDICVKTCGMPSFGERFSFDCKDCTCLEGGSGIVCEPKVCSGDTQTTCEEDGTYLVTEVNPADTCCNITSCKCNTSLCKEERPLCLLGFEVKSQSIPGRCCPVYSCVPKGVCVHQNAEYQPGSPVYSSKCQDCVCTDITDNSTQLNVISCTHVPCNISCSPGFELMEVPGECCKKCQQTHCIIERPNQQFLILQPGDIQKNPNDKCTFFSCLKINNQLISSVSNITCPDFDPSNCITDSITFMSNGCCKTCIPRNQTRMPCSTIPVTKEISHNGCSKNVTTNYCSGSCGTFAMYSAQVQALDHRCSCCKEETTSQLEVVLECPDGRELTHTYTHIESCLCQDSVCGLPQAQQARVHRSSSRLLGRK
;
A
#
# COMPACT_ATOMS: atom_id res chain seq x y z
N CYS A 1 71.97 26.63 -9.37
CA CYS A 1 71.61 26.21 -8.00
C CYS A 1 71.73 24.70 -7.79
N HIS A 2 71.38 23.83 -8.73
CA HIS A 2 71.48 22.36 -8.53
C HIS A 2 72.88 21.86 -8.11
N SER A 3 73.94 22.61 -8.44
CA SER A 3 75.33 22.34 -8.02
C SER A 3 75.61 22.61 -6.54
N VAL A 4 74.78 23.42 -5.87
CA VAL A 4 74.96 23.86 -4.48
C VAL A 4 73.84 23.37 -3.55
N VAL A 5 72.60 23.24 -4.07
CA VAL A 5 71.46 22.71 -3.32
C VAL A 5 70.81 21.56 -4.11
N PRO A 6 70.79 20.33 -3.60
CA PRO A 6 70.14 19.21 -4.27
C PRO A 6 68.61 19.39 -4.39
N PRO A 7 68.01 19.30 -5.60
CA PRO A 7 66.59 19.58 -5.79
C PRO A 7 65.66 18.43 -5.38
N LYS A 8 66.19 17.22 -5.19
CA LYS A 8 65.39 15.97 -5.09
C LYS A 8 64.27 16.05 -4.04
N HIS A 9 64.59 16.45 -2.80
CA HIS A 9 63.60 16.51 -1.71
C HIS A 9 62.51 17.56 -1.96
N TYR A 10 62.86 18.69 -2.57
CA TYR A 10 61.91 19.77 -2.90
C TYR A 10 61.02 19.39 -4.08
N TYR A 11 61.58 18.66 -5.04
CA TYR A 11 60.82 18.10 -6.16
C TYR A 11 59.83 17.03 -5.69
N GLU A 12 60.26 16.12 -4.81
CA GLU A 12 59.37 15.11 -4.21
C GLU A 12 58.25 15.75 -3.38
N ALA A 13 58.55 16.79 -2.61
CA ALA A 13 57.55 17.58 -1.89
C ALA A 13 56.57 18.28 -2.85
N CYS A 14 57.07 18.95 -3.89
CA CYS A 14 56.24 19.61 -4.90
C CYS A 14 55.31 18.62 -5.63
N LEU A 15 55.79 17.43 -5.97
CA LEU A 15 54.96 16.36 -6.56
C LEU A 15 53.86 15.91 -5.59
N PHE A 16 54.19 15.74 -4.31
CA PHE A 16 53.21 15.39 -3.30
C PHE A 16 52.15 16.49 -3.17
N ASP A 17 52.56 17.75 -3.00
CA ASP A 17 51.65 18.88 -2.82
C ASP A 17 50.73 19.06 -4.04
N SER A 18 51.29 18.93 -5.26
CA SER A 18 50.54 19.04 -6.51
C SER A 18 49.52 17.91 -6.72
N CYS A 19 49.84 16.68 -6.31
CA CYS A 19 48.97 15.52 -6.54
C CYS A 19 47.92 15.32 -5.45
N TYR A 20 48.25 15.63 -4.20
CA TYR A 20 47.37 15.37 -3.05
C TYR A 20 46.52 16.59 -2.66
N VAL A 21 46.91 17.80 -3.05
CA VAL A 21 46.15 19.03 -2.75
C VAL A 21 46.07 19.98 -3.96
N PRO A 22 45.46 19.56 -5.07
CA PRO A 22 45.42 20.34 -6.30
C PRO A 22 44.67 21.67 -6.11
N GLY A 23 45.23 22.77 -6.64
CA GLY A 23 44.61 24.10 -6.64
C GLY A 23 44.76 24.87 -5.32
N SER A 24 45.55 24.37 -4.37
CA SER A 24 45.83 25.04 -3.10
C SER A 24 46.97 26.06 -3.16
N GLY A 25 47.81 26.02 -4.21
CA GLY A 25 48.99 26.87 -4.33
C GLY A 25 50.15 26.44 -3.42
N ILE A 26 50.04 25.27 -2.76
CA ILE A 26 51.08 24.74 -1.85
C ILE A 26 52.31 24.29 -2.65
N GLU A 27 52.13 23.84 -3.89
CA GLU A 27 53.21 23.52 -4.82
C GLU A 27 54.17 24.70 -5.05
N CYS A 28 53.64 25.93 -5.00
CA CYS A 28 54.43 27.15 -5.09
C CYS A 28 55.31 27.35 -3.85
N ALA A 29 54.89 26.90 -2.67
CA ALA A 29 55.66 27.00 -1.44
C ALA A 29 56.89 26.09 -1.45
N SER A 30 56.78 24.88 -2.01
CA SER A 30 57.90 23.93 -2.14
C SER A 30 58.96 24.47 -3.10
N VAL A 31 58.56 25.13 -4.19
CA VAL A 31 59.48 25.80 -5.13
C VAL A 31 60.07 27.08 -4.52
N GLN A 32 59.27 27.88 -3.81
CA GLN A 32 59.74 29.07 -3.08
C GLN A 32 60.80 28.72 -2.03
N ALA A 33 60.61 27.65 -1.28
CA ALA A 33 61.58 27.17 -0.29
C ALA A 33 62.91 26.78 -0.95
N TYR A 34 62.86 26.11 -2.10
CA TYR A 34 64.05 25.76 -2.86
C TYR A 34 64.78 27.01 -3.38
N ALA A 35 64.04 27.97 -3.96
CA ALA A 35 64.60 29.23 -4.44
C ALA A 35 65.23 30.06 -3.30
N ALA A 36 64.63 30.06 -2.10
CA ALA A 36 65.18 30.73 -0.92
C ALA A 36 66.52 30.13 -0.47
N LEU A 37 66.71 28.81 -0.59
CA LEU A 37 68.00 28.17 -0.31
C LEU A 37 69.05 28.48 -1.39
N CYS A 38 68.63 28.50 -2.66
CA CYS A 38 69.48 28.96 -3.75
C CYS A 38 69.97 30.40 -3.49
N ALA A 39 69.08 31.29 -3.06
CA ALA A 39 69.40 32.67 -2.75
C ALA A 39 70.34 32.80 -1.54
N GLN A 40 70.24 31.91 -0.54
CA GLN A 40 71.19 31.85 0.59
C GLN A 40 72.60 31.44 0.14
N GLU A 41 72.72 30.59 -0.87
CA GLU A 41 73.99 30.23 -1.52
C GLU A 41 74.46 31.26 -2.55
N GLY A 42 73.82 32.44 -2.60
CA GLY A 42 74.16 33.53 -3.53
C GLY A 42 73.69 33.31 -4.97
N VAL A 43 72.88 32.27 -5.23
CA VAL A 43 72.34 31.96 -6.56
C VAL A 43 70.91 32.48 -6.67
N CYS A 44 70.74 33.64 -7.28
CA CYS A 44 69.42 34.21 -7.51
C CYS A 44 68.66 33.50 -8.65
N ILE A 45 67.40 33.15 -8.40
CA ILE A 45 66.51 32.53 -9.40
C ILE A 45 65.15 33.23 -9.38
N ASP A 46 64.80 33.90 -10.47
CA ASP A 46 63.45 34.43 -10.69
C ASP A 46 62.49 33.33 -11.15
N TRP A 47 62.17 32.41 -10.24
CA TRP A 47 61.41 31.21 -10.54
C TRP A 47 59.94 31.52 -10.87
N ARG A 48 59.34 32.57 -10.29
CA ARG A 48 57.93 32.93 -10.51
C ARG A 48 57.64 33.33 -11.95
N GLY A 49 58.57 34.04 -12.60
CA GLY A 49 58.46 34.37 -14.03
C GLY A 49 58.37 33.15 -14.96
N HIS A 50 58.86 31.99 -14.52
CA HIS A 50 58.81 30.74 -15.29
C HIS A 50 57.52 29.92 -15.07
N THR A 51 56.64 30.33 -14.16
CA THR A 51 55.42 29.58 -13.80
C THR A 51 54.16 29.95 -14.60
N LYS A 52 54.27 30.85 -15.60
CA LYS A 52 53.12 31.32 -16.41
C LYS A 52 51.92 31.76 -15.54
N GLU A 53 52.20 32.61 -14.56
CA GLU A 53 51.23 33.17 -13.59
C GLU A 53 50.64 32.20 -12.55
N ALA A 54 50.95 30.90 -12.60
CA ALA A 54 50.43 29.92 -11.63
C ALA A 54 50.83 30.25 -10.18
N CYS A 55 52.02 30.85 -9.99
CA CYS A 55 52.53 31.25 -8.68
C CYS A 55 52.77 32.77 -8.60
N ALA A 56 51.94 33.59 -9.25
CA ALA A 56 52.11 35.04 -9.24
C ALA A 56 51.96 35.64 -7.82
N VAL A 57 52.78 36.64 -7.51
CA VAL A 57 52.68 37.45 -6.29
C VAL A 57 52.27 38.86 -6.66
N VAL A 58 51.29 39.39 -5.94
CA VAL A 58 50.84 40.78 -6.11
C VAL A 58 51.44 41.61 -4.98
N CYS A 59 52.33 42.54 -5.33
CA CYS A 59 52.85 43.54 -4.40
C CYS A 59 51.89 44.74 -4.32
N PRO A 60 51.89 45.50 -3.20
CA PRO A 60 51.21 46.79 -3.11
C PRO A 60 51.63 47.72 -4.25
N SER A 61 50.74 48.62 -4.69
CA SER A 61 50.93 49.47 -5.87
C SER A 61 52.19 50.34 -5.86
N HIS A 62 52.75 50.63 -4.68
CA HIS A 62 53.97 51.42 -4.47
C HIS A 62 55.25 50.59 -4.30
N ARG A 63 55.17 49.25 -4.41
CA ARG A 63 56.32 48.32 -4.33
C ARG A 63 56.41 47.42 -5.54
N GLN A 64 57.60 46.91 -5.81
CA GLN A 64 57.89 46.00 -6.91
C GLN A 64 58.42 44.66 -6.38
N TYR A 65 57.90 43.57 -6.95
CA TYR A 65 58.40 42.23 -6.64
C TYR A 65 59.85 42.09 -7.11
N GLN A 66 60.70 41.54 -6.25
CA GLN A 66 62.03 41.08 -6.62
C GLN A 66 62.26 39.68 -6.08
N ALA A 67 62.76 38.79 -6.96
CA ALA A 67 63.07 37.41 -6.60
C ALA A 67 64.19 37.30 -5.56
N CYS A 68 65.10 38.28 -5.54
CA CYS A 68 66.24 38.35 -4.64
C CYS A 68 66.54 39.81 -4.30
N GLY A 69 66.03 40.29 -3.16
CA GLY A 69 66.40 41.57 -2.57
C GLY A 69 67.18 41.39 -1.26
N PRO A 70 67.71 42.47 -0.69
CA PRO A 70 68.45 42.42 0.57
C PRO A 70 67.50 42.04 1.72
N ALA A 71 67.95 41.17 2.64
CA ALA A 71 67.16 40.79 3.83
C ALA A 71 66.82 41.98 4.74
N GLU A 72 67.65 43.02 4.72
CA GLU A 72 67.41 44.30 5.39
C GLU A 72 67.40 45.40 4.34
N GLU A 73 66.25 46.06 4.15
CA GLU A 73 66.14 47.19 3.22
C GLU A 73 66.93 48.39 3.76
N PRO A 74 67.75 49.05 2.92
CA PRO A 74 68.38 50.31 3.30
C PRO A 74 67.30 51.37 3.51
N THR A 75 67.36 52.03 4.67
CA THR A 75 66.41 53.09 5.04
C THR A 75 67.06 54.45 4.95
N PHE A 76 66.25 55.47 4.65
CA PHE A 76 66.70 56.87 4.52
C PHE A 76 67.42 57.38 5.78
N PHE A 77 66.95 56.99 6.97
CA PHE A 77 67.51 57.43 8.25
C PHE A 77 68.83 56.74 8.66
N PHE A 78 69.13 55.55 8.13
CA PHE A 78 70.28 54.73 8.56
C PHE A 78 71.24 54.42 7.40
N SER A 79 71.39 55.32 6.43
CA SER A 79 72.26 55.13 5.26
C SER A 79 73.76 54.98 5.59
N SER A 80 74.16 55.05 6.87
CA SER A 80 75.55 54.96 7.32
C SER A 80 75.89 53.72 8.17
N SER A 81 74.97 52.76 8.37
CA SER A 81 75.25 51.63 9.29
C SER A 81 74.53 50.31 8.98
N SER A 82 74.37 49.93 7.71
CA SER A 82 73.99 48.55 7.40
C SER A 82 75.25 47.73 7.15
N GLN A 83 75.55 46.77 8.03
CA GLN A 83 76.42 45.67 7.65
C GLN A 83 75.88 45.09 6.34
N ASN A 84 76.75 44.83 5.36
CA ASN A 84 76.37 44.16 4.12
C ASN A 84 75.87 42.75 4.47
N SER A 85 74.59 42.64 4.79
CA SER A 85 73.93 41.35 4.96
C SER A 85 73.88 40.74 3.57
N THR A 86 74.78 39.81 3.28
CA THR A 86 74.86 39.10 1.99
C THR A 86 73.68 38.15 1.75
N ARG A 87 72.71 38.14 2.67
CA ARG A 87 71.54 37.27 2.62
C ARG A 87 70.48 37.88 1.71
N LEU A 88 70.20 37.19 0.61
CA LEU A 88 69.16 37.55 -0.35
C LEU A 88 67.85 36.85 0.02
N VAL A 89 66.73 37.58 -0.06
CA VAL A 89 65.38 37.08 0.20
C VAL A 89 64.42 37.52 -0.90
N GLU A 90 63.41 36.71 -1.17
CA GLU A 90 62.33 37.03 -2.08
C GLU A 90 61.30 37.95 -1.39
N GLY A 91 60.79 38.98 -2.07
CA GLY A 91 59.82 39.89 -1.48
C GLY A 91 59.40 41.08 -2.35
N CYS A 92 58.65 42.01 -1.74
CA CYS A 92 58.25 43.28 -2.35
C CYS A 92 59.14 44.41 -1.84
N PHE A 93 59.89 45.02 -2.74
CA PHE A 93 60.87 46.05 -2.42
C PHE A 93 60.49 47.39 -3.07
N CYS A 94 61.12 48.47 -2.61
CA CYS A 94 60.97 49.76 -3.27
C CYS A 94 61.51 49.71 -4.72
N PRO A 95 60.80 50.31 -5.70
CA PRO A 95 61.23 50.33 -7.09
C PRO A 95 62.54 51.11 -7.25
N GLU A 96 63.27 50.85 -8.34
CA GLU A 96 64.56 51.49 -8.62
C GLU A 96 64.48 53.02 -8.51
N GLY A 97 65.43 53.61 -7.78
CA GLY A 97 65.49 55.05 -7.52
C GLY A 97 64.68 55.55 -6.32
N THR A 98 64.06 54.65 -5.55
CA THR A 98 63.38 54.96 -4.28
C THR A 98 63.95 54.11 -3.14
N MET A 99 63.85 54.61 -1.91
CA MET A 99 64.28 53.88 -0.70
C MET A 99 63.20 53.92 0.37
N ASN A 100 63.23 52.96 1.30
CA ASN A 100 62.28 52.92 2.40
C ASN A 100 62.54 54.09 3.38
N PHE A 101 61.49 54.79 3.80
CA PHE A 101 61.59 55.96 4.67
C PHE A 101 62.26 55.65 6.02
N ALA A 102 61.78 54.63 6.73
CA ALA A 102 62.30 54.23 8.04
C ALA A 102 61.90 52.79 8.38
N PRO A 103 62.62 52.10 9.28
CA PRO A 103 62.22 50.76 9.74
C PRO A 103 60.80 50.79 10.31
N GLY A 104 59.92 49.93 9.81
CA GLY A 104 58.51 49.86 10.25
C GLY A 104 57.55 50.80 9.52
N PHE A 105 58.04 51.65 8.61
CA PHE A 105 57.19 52.44 7.70
C PHE A 105 57.16 51.77 6.32
N ASP A 106 56.00 51.80 5.65
CA ASP A 106 55.82 51.24 4.31
C ASP A 106 55.71 52.33 3.24
N ILE A 107 56.74 53.17 3.14
CA ILE A 107 56.76 54.34 2.26
C ILE A 107 58.06 54.35 1.45
N CYS A 108 57.95 54.30 0.12
CA CYS A 108 59.08 54.44 -0.79
C CYS A 108 59.25 55.90 -1.19
N VAL A 109 60.37 56.51 -0.78
CA VAL A 109 60.70 57.90 -1.11
C VAL A 109 61.76 57.94 -2.21
N LYS A 110 61.47 58.67 -3.29
CA LYS A 110 62.49 59.09 -4.26
C LYS A 110 63.37 60.12 -3.56
N THR A 111 64.69 60.09 -3.75
CA THR A 111 65.64 61.04 -3.15
C THR A 111 65.10 62.46 -3.25
N CYS A 112 64.54 62.97 -2.15
CA CYS A 112 63.84 64.26 -2.14
C CYS A 112 64.76 65.29 -1.50
N GLY A 113 65.52 65.99 -2.33
CA GLY A 113 65.99 67.32 -2.00
C GLY A 113 64.84 68.30 -2.23
N MET A 114 64.28 68.82 -1.13
CA MET A 114 63.41 70.01 -1.03
C MET A 114 61.95 69.92 -1.51
N PRO A 115 60.95 69.99 -0.60
CA PRO A 115 59.55 70.20 -0.95
C PRO A 115 59.23 71.69 -1.16
N SER A 116 58.24 71.98 -2.02
CA SER A 116 57.70 73.33 -2.22
C SER A 116 56.74 73.68 -1.08
N PHE A 117 56.94 74.86 -0.47
CA PHE A 117 56.15 75.34 0.66
C PHE A 117 54.69 75.65 0.26
N GLY A 118 53.73 75.32 1.12
CA GLY A 118 52.31 75.65 0.93
C GLY A 118 51.46 74.61 0.20
N GLU A 119 52.03 73.47 -0.23
CA GLU A 119 51.24 72.39 -0.80
C GLU A 119 50.31 71.75 0.24
N ARG A 120 49.05 71.57 -0.17
CA ARG A 120 48.02 70.84 0.56
C ARG A 120 47.88 69.47 -0.05
N PHE A 121 47.95 68.42 0.75
CA PHE A 121 47.78 67.05 0.31
C PHE A 121 46.92 66.28 1.32
N SER A 122 46.12 65.34 0.83
CA SER A 122 45.30 64.49 1.70
C SER A 122 46.08 63.22 2.01
N PHE A 123 46.26 62.89 3.29
CA PHE A 123 46.95 61.69 3.74
C PHE A 123 46.22 61.12 4.96
N ASP A 124 45.87 59.84 4.91
CA ASP A 124 45.17 59.12 6.00
C ASP A 124 43.90 59.84 6.49
N CYS A 125 43.05 60.25 5.54
CA CYS A 125 41.77 60.94 5.79
C CYS A 125 41.89 62.26 6.56
N LYS A 126 43.07 62.88 6.45
CA LYS A 126 43.36 64.21 6.96
C LYS A 126 43.89 65.07 5.82
N ASP A 127 43.43 66.30 5.77
CA ASP A 127 43.98 67.29 4.86
C ASP A 127 45.18 67.95 5.54
N CYS A 128 46.35 67.68 4.98
CA CYS A 128 47.65 68.09 5.51
C CYS A 128 48.21 69.27 4.73
N THR A 129 48.83 70.20 5.45
CA THR A 129 49.53 71.36 4.88
C THR A 129 50.96 71.41 5.38
N CYS A 130 51.91 71.59 4.46
CA CYS A 130 53.31 71.83 4.81
C CYS A 130 53.50 73.27 5.30
N LEU A 131 53.91 73.45 6.56
CA LEU A 131 54.22 74.76 7.13
C LEU A 131 55.61 75.27 6.70
N GLU A 132 55.76 76.59 6.61
CA GLU A 132 57.05 77.24 6.34
C GLU A 132 58.09 76.97 7.44
N GLY A 133 59.34 76.72 7.05
CA GLY A 133 60.47 76.59 7.97
C GLY A 133 60.94 75.17 8.32
N GLY A 134 60.54 74.14 7.56
CA GLY A 134 61.11 72.79 7.67
C GLY A 134 60.76 72.05 8.97
N SER A 135 59.76 72.54 9.71
CA SER A 135 59.36 71.97 11.01
C SER A 135 57.84 71.77 11.06
N GLY A 136 57.39 70.65 10.49
CA GLY A 136 56.08 70.07 10.79
C GLY A 136 55.04 70.16 9.69
N ILE A 137 54.42 69.02 9.42
CA ILE A 137 53.18 68.89 8.64
C ILE A 137 52.02 69.04 9.64
N VAL A 138 51.05 69.91 9.35
CA VAL A 138 49.79 70.02 10.14
C VAL A 138 48.67 69.38 9.35
N CYS A 139 47.99 68.42 9.96
CA CYS A 139 46.91 67.66 9.35
C CYS A 139 45.60 67.87 10.13
N GLU A 140 44.54 68.27 9.44
CA GLU A 140 43.19 68.38 10.01
C GLU A 140 42.29 67.25 9.47
N PRO A 141 41.36 66.71 10.28
CA PRO A 141 40.43 65.69 9.81
C PRO A 141 39.58 66.21 8.65
N LYS A 142 39.50 65.44 7.57
CA LYS A 142 38.73 65.81 6.38
C LYS A 142 37.22 65.85 6.69
N VAL A 143 36.54 66.93 6.32
CA VAL A 143 35.09 67.10 6.55
C VAL A 143 34.31 66.52 5.37
N CYS A 144 33.59 65.42 5.60
CA CYS A 144 32.73 64.80 4.60
C CYS A 144 31.46 65.63 4.38
N SER A 145 31.22 66.06 3.14
CA SER A 145 29.98 66.74 2.75
C SER A 145 28.98 65.71 2.24
N GLY A 146 27.94 65.42 3.02
CA GLY A 146 26.88 64.51 2.61
C GLY A 146 25.61 64.70 3.44
N ASP A 147 24.47 64.83 2.75
CA ASP A 147 23.14 64.78 3.36
C ASP A 147 22.95 63.36 3.89
N THR A 148 22.99 63.19 5.21
CA THR A 148 22.86 61.87 5.83
C THR A 148 21.39 61.49 5.79
N GLN A 149 21.00 60.67 4.81
CA GLN A 149 19.67 60.06 4.83
C GLN A 149 19.52 59.28 6.14
N THR A 150 18.61 59.72 7.01
CA THR A 150 18.43 59.22 8.38
C THR A 150 17.39 58.11 8.49
N THR A 151 16.51 57.99 7.49
CA THR A 151 15.46 56.96 7.43
C THR A 151 15.19 56.52 6.00
N CYS A 152 14.93 55.22 5.81
CA CYS A 152 14.37 54.68 4.58
C CYS A 152 12.84 54.60 4.74
N GLU A 153 12.08 55.24 3.85
CA GLU A 153 10.60 55.28 3.94
C GLU A 153 9.95 54.00 3.36
N GLU A 154 10.69 53.22 2.59
CA GLU A 154 10.18 52.06 1.85
C GLU A 154 10.21 50.77 2.70
N ASP A 155 9.11 50.01 2.70
CA ASP A 155 9.00 48.78 3.50
C ASP A 155 10.01 47.71 3.03
N GLY A 156 10.57 46.97 3.99
CA GLY A 156 11.63 46.00 3.72
C GLY A 156 13.00 46.60 3.42
N THR A 157 13.16 47.92 3.37
CA THR A 157 14.47 48.56 3.22
C THR A 157 15.11 48.91 4.56
N TYR A 158 16.44 48.85 4.61
CA TYR A 158 17.22 49.17 5.80
C TYR A 158 18.45 50.02 5.43
N LEU A 159 18.90 50.85 6.37
CA LEU A 159 20.04 51.71 6.20
C LEU A 159 21.34 50.90 6.25
N VAL A 160 22.18 51.08 5.25
CA VAL A 160 23.54 50.56 5.22
C VAL A 160 24.50 51.71 5.00
N THR A 161 25.50 51.78 5.86
CA THR A 161 26.61 52.70 5.76
C THR A 161 27.76 51.98 5.07
N GLU A 162 28.10 52.40 3.86
CA GLU A 162 29.21 51.84 3.07
C GLU A 162 30.30 52.92 2.91
N VAL A 163 31.54 52.50 2.71
CA VAL A 163 32.62 53.44 2.38
C VAL A 163 32.38 53.96 0.97
N ASN A 164 32.46 55.28 0.77
CA ASN A 164 32.23 55.89 -0.53
C ASN A 164 33.36 55.45 -1.50
N PRO A 165 33.05 54.80 -2.62
CA PRO A 165 34.07 54.35 -3.57
C PRO A 165 34.84 55.50 -4.25
N ALA A 166 34.28 56.71 -4.27
CA ALA A 166 34.95 57.91 -4.77
C ALA A 166 35.82 58.61 -3.71
N ASP A 167 35.58 58.36 -2.42
CA ASP A 167 36.31 58.94 -1.31
C ASP A 167 36.35 57.96 -0.14
N THR A 168 37.42 57.17 -0.06
CA THR A 168 37.60 56.11 0.94
C THR A 168 37.58 56.61 2.39
N CYS A 169 37.67 57.93 2.58
CA CYS A 169 37.63 58.58 3.88
C CYS A 169 36.23 58.96 4.34
N CYS A 170 35.23 58.87 3.46
CA CYS A 170 33.87 59.23 3.75
C CYS A 170 32.94 58.03 3.65
N ASN A 171 31.97 57.98 4.56
CA ASN A 171 30.93 56.99 4.55
C ASN A 171 29.69 57.55 3.82
N ILE A 172 29.09 56.74 2.98
CA ILE A 172 27.81 57.03 2.34
C ILE A 172 26.72 56.14 2.95
N THR A 173 25.57 56.72 3.27
CA THR A 173 24.38 55.98 3.67
C THR A 173 23.53 55.68 2.44
N SER A 174 23.12 54.43 2.29
CA SER A 174 22.20 54.00 1.23
C SER A 174 21.16 53.02 1.77
N CYS A 175 19.95 53.06 1.22
CA CYS A 175 18.91 52.11 1.56
C CYS A 175 19.10 50.83 0.73
N LYS A 176 19.32 49.70 1.41
CA LYS A 176 19.37 48.38 0.77
C LYS A 176 18.06 47.64 1.05
N CYS A 177 17.66 46.80 0.10
CA CYS A 177 16.45 45.99 0.21
C CYS A 177 16.75 44.67 0.93
N ASN A 178 15.91 44.32 1.92
CA ASN A 178 15.87 43.02 2.56
C ASN A 178 14.42 42.51 2.63
N THR A 179 14.09 41.56 1.77
CA THR A 179 12.74 41.00 1.66
C THR A 179 12.23 40.30 2.93
N SER A 180 13.11 39.92 3.85
CA SER A 180 12.74 39.31 5.14
C SER A 180 12.18 40.32 6.15
N LEU A 181 12.38 41.62 5.90
CA LEU A 181 11.87 42.71 6.74
C LEU A 181 10.51 43.24 6.25
N CYS A 182 9.99 42.69 5.16
CA CYS A 182 8.67 43.06 4.64
C CYS A 182 7.58 42.69 5.64
N LYS A 183 6.68 43.64 5.94
CA LYS A 183 5.58 43.44 6.88
C LYS A 183 4.43 42.62 6.28
N GLU A 184 4.35 42.57 4.96
CA GLU A 184 3.28 41.90 4.24
C GLU A 184 3.43 40.38 4.33
N GLU A 185 2.58 39.76 5.16
CA GLU A 185 2.53 38.31 5.32
C GLU A 185 1.95 37.63 4.07
N ARG A 186 2.42 36.41 3.78
CA ARG A 186 1.95 35.64 2.62
C ARG A 186 0.46 35.28 2.83
N PRO A 187 -0.44 35.64 1.92
CA PRO A 187 -1.85 35.32 2.07
C PRO A 187 -2.09 33.81 1.95
N LEU A 188 -3.05 33.29 2.72
CA LEU A 188 -3.55 31.93 2.55
C LEU A 188 -4.60 31.93 1.44
N CYS A 189 -4.28 31.34 0.30
CA CYS A 189 -5.23 31.18 -0.80
C CYS A 189 -6.27 30.09 -0.51
N LEU A 190 -7.48 30.28 -1.05
CA LEU A 190 -8.53 29.26 -1.03
C LEU A 190 -8.08 28.02 -1.83
N LEU A 191 -8.69 26.86 -1.54
CA LEU A 191 -8.41 25.62 -2.26
C LEU A 191 -8.60 25.79 -3.77
N GLY A 192 -7.68 25.23 -4.55
CA GLY A 192 -7.62 25.39 -5.99
C GLY A 192 -6.89 26.66 -6.48
N PHE A 193 -6.39 27.49 -5.56
CA PHE A 193 -5.57 28.66 -5.86
C PHE A 193 -4.18 28.53 -5.21
N GLU A 194 -3.17 29.10 -5.86
CA GLU A 194 -1.81 29.15 -5.35
C GLU A 194 -1.32 30.59 -5.22
N VAL A 195 -0.40 30.81 -4.27
CA VAL A 195 0.21 32.12 -4.04
C VAL A 195 1.30 32.33 -5.09
N LYS A 196 1.14 33.38 -5.90
CA LYS A 196 2.16 33.84 -6.84
C LYS A 196 2.74 35.17 -6.35
N SER A 197 4.07 35.24 -6.27
CA SER A 197 4.80 36.47 -5.96
C SER A 197 5.21 37.20 -7.25
N GLN A 198 5.02 38.51 -7.26
CA GLN A 198 5.44 39.39 -8.35
C GLN A 198 6.34 40.50 -7.79
N SER A 199 7.57 40.59 -8.28
CA SER A 199 8.46 41.72 -7.98
C SER A 199 8.08 42.91 -8.86
N ILE A 200 7.86 44.07 -8.24
CA ILE A 200 7.56 45.32 -8.94
C ILE A 200 8.85 46.15 -8.99
N PRO A 201 9.29 46.62 -10.18
CA PRO A 201 10.46 47.49 -10.29
C PRO A 201 10.30 48.74 -9.41
N GLY A 202 11.30 49.01 -8.56
CA GLY A 202 11.26 50.13 -7.61
C GLY A 202 10.52 49.84 -6.31
N ARG A 203 10.11 48.58 -6.06
CA ARG A 203 9.63 48.12 -4.75
C ARG A 203 10.49 46.97 -4.25
N CYS A 204 10.94 47.04 -3.00
CA CYS A 204 11.70 46.00 -2.33
C CYS A 204 10.84 44.76 -2.04
N CYS A 205 9.62 44.98 -1.52
CA CYS A 205 8.73 43.89 -1.15
C CYS A 205 7.92 43.36 -2.35
N PRO A 206 7.85 42.03 -2.54
CA PRO A 206 7.05 41.42 -3.60
C PRO A 206 5.55 41.51 -3.27
N VAL A 207 4.73 41.70 -4.29
CA VAL A 207 3.27 41.64 -4.16
C VAL A 207 2.81 40.21 -4.34
N TYR A 208 1.99 39.72 -3.42
CA TYR A 208 1.40 38.40 -3.48
C TYR A 208 0.00 38.45 -4.10
N SER A 209 -0.32 37.48 -4.95
CA SER A 209 -1.65 37.31 -5.53
C SER A 209 -2.02 35.83 -5.57
N CYS A 210 -3.31 35.52 -5.39
CA CYS A 210 -3.81 34.16 -5.53
C CYS A 210 -4.21 33.91 -6.99
N VAL A 211 -3.58 32.94 -7.63
CA VAL A 211 -3.85 32.57 -9.02
C VAL A 211 -4.46 31.16 -9.09
N PRO A 212 -5.38 30.88 -10.03
CA PRO A 212 -5.99 29.55 -10.14
C PRO A 212 -4.97 28.48 -10.57
N LYS A 213 -5.01 27.31 -9.93
CA LYS A 213 -4.12 26.18 -10.24
C LYS A 213 -4.57 25.32 -11.43
N GLY A 214 -5.75 25.59 -11.99
CA GLY A 214 -6.34 24.77 -13.06
C GLY A 214 -6.76 23.38 -12.59
N VAL A 215 -7.35 23.29 -11.40
CA VAL A 215 -7.81 22.06 -10.75
C VAL A 215 -9.30 22.15 -10.43
N CYS A 216 -9.95 20.99 -10.26
CA CYS A 216 -11.31 20.95 -9.72
C CYS A 216 -11.25 20.84 -8.19
N VAL A 217 -12.22 21.44 -7.50
CA VAL A 217 -12.34 21.34 -6.05
C VAL A 217 -13.67 20.67 -5.69
N HIS A 218 -13.61 19.58 -4.94
CA HIS A 218 -14.79 18.87 -4.42
C HIS A 218 -14.55 18.41 -2.99
N GLN A 219 -15.52 18.65 -2.08
CA GLN A 219 -15.46 18.23 -0.67
C GLN A 219 -14.11 18.50 0.02
N ASN A 220 -13.56 19.70 -0.18
CA ASN A 220 -12.30 20.14 0.43
C ASN A 220 -11.03 19.41 -0.09
N ALA A 221 -11.11 18.77 -1.26
CA ALA A 221 -9.99 18.15 -1.96
C ALA A 221 -9.81 18.73 -3.37
N GLU A 222 -8.56 18.73 -3.85
CA GLU A 222 -8.15 19.20 -5.18
C GLU A 222 -7.92 18.02 -6.12
N TYR A 223 -8.46 18.10 -7.34
CA TYR A 223 -8.37 17.06 -8.36
C TYR A 223 -7.72 17.61 -9.63
N GLN A 224 -6.71 16.90 -10.14
CA GLN A 224 -6.09 17.26 -11.41
C GLN A 224 -7.01 16.92 -12.59
N PRO A 225 -6.92 17.64 -13.71
CA PRO A 225 -7.65 17.31 -14.93
C PRO A 225 -7.45 15.83 -15.33
N GLY A 226 -8.53 15.16 -15.70
CA GLY A 226 -8.57 13.72 -16.01
C GLY A 226 -8.69 12.82 -14.78
N SER A 227 -8.58 13.33 -13.56
CA SER A 227 -8.71 12.51 -12.35
C SER A 227 -10.17 12.17 -12.04
N PRO A 228 -10.46 10.93 -11.59
CA PRO A 228 -11.79 10.57 -11.13
C PRO A 228 -12.11 11.29 -9.82
N VAL A 229 -13.31 11.87 -9.75
CA VAL A 229 -13.83 12.57 -8.57
C VAL A 229 -14.89 11.69 -7.93
N TYR A 230 -14.70 11.32 -6.68
CA TYR A 230 -15.69 10.52 -5.97
C TYR A 230 -16.88 11.40 -5.56
N SER A 231 -18.06 11.18 -6.16
CA SER A 231 -19.30 11.88 -5.82
C SER A 231 -20.34 10.94 -5.24
N SER A 232 -20.83 9.99 -6.04
CA SER A 232 -21.79 8.97 -5.63
C SER A 232 -21.47 7.65 -6.30
N LYS A 233 -21.97 6.53 -5.76
CA LYS A 233 -21.79 5.21 -6.40
C LYS A 233 -22.49 5.07 -7.76
N CYS A 234 -23.31 6.05 -8.15
CA CYS A 234 -24.07 6.06 -9.41
C CYS A 234 -23.55 7.01 -10.48
N GLN A 235 -22.55 7.82 -10.15
CA GLN A 235 -22.01 8.82 -11.04
C GLN A 235 -20.50 8.64 -11.15
N ASP A 236 -20.05 8.45 -12.38
CA ASP A 236 -18.65 8.57 -12.72
C ASP A 236 -18.38 10.04 -13.03
N CYS A 237 -17.71 10.71 -12.10
CA CYS A 237 -17.32 12.10 -12.25
C CYS A 237 -15.83 12.21 -12.55
N VAL A 238 -15.47 13.10 -13.47
CA VAL A 238 -14.09 13.36 -13.85
C VAL A 238 -13.86 14.86 -13.84
N CYS A 239 -12.71 15.28 -13.31
CA CYS A 239 -12.28 16.66 -13.41
C CYS A 239 -11.88 16.99 -14.85
N THR A 240 -12.49 18.00 -15.45
CA THR A 240 -12.18 18.41 -16.83
C THR A 240 -11.05 19.46 -16.86
N ASP A 241 -10.63 19.83 -18.06
CA ASP A 241 -9.74 20.96 -18.36
C ASP A 241 -10.52 22.26 -18.64
N ILE A 242 -11.85 22.21 -18.57
CA ILE A 242 -12.73 23.36 -18.84
C ILE A 242 -12.83 24.20 -17.57
N THR A 243 -12.47 25.48 -17.66
CA THR A 243 -12.57 26.45 -16.57
C THR A 243 -13.96 27.07 -16.50
N ASP A 244 -14.51 27.15 -15.29
CA ASP A 244 -15.73 27.88 -15.00
C ASP A 244 -15.40 29.37 -14.79
N ASN A 245 -16.07 30.27 -15.51
CA ASN A 245 -15.81 31.70 -15.44
C ASN A 245 -16.18 32.32 -14.07
N SER A 246 -17.11 31.71 -13.34
CA SER A 246 -17.56 32.20 -12.03
C SER A 246 -16.63 31.78 -10.89
N THR A 247 -16.14 30.54 -10.90
CA THR A 247 -15.27 30.00 -9.84
C THR A 247 -13.79 30.12 -10.17
N GLN A 248 -13.43 30.34 -11.44
CA GLN A 248 -12.07 30.30 -11.98
C GLN A 248 -11.38 28.92 -11.81
N LEU A 249 -12.14 27.89 -11.40
CA LEU A 249 -11.69 26.52 -11.21
C LEU A 249 -12.23 25.62 -12.33
N ASN A 250 -11.66 24.42 -12.45
CA ASN A 250 -12.11 23.49 -13.48
C ASN A 250 -13.44 22.83 -13.12
N VAL A 251 -14.24 22.54 -14.14
CA VAL A 251 -15.56 21.94 -14.02
C VAL A 251 -15.45 20.43 -13.83
N ILE A 252 -16.23 19.89 -12.90
CA ILE A 252 -16.40 18.45 -12.71
C ILE A 252 -17.56 17.99 -13.60
N SER A 253 -17.29 17.06 -14.51
CA SER A 253 -18.30 16.48 -15.39
C SER A 253 -18.66 15.08 -14.90
N CYS A 254 -19.95 14.83 -14.71
CA CYS A 254 -20.46 13.57 -14.18
C CYS A 254 -21.36 12.88 -15.19
N THR A 255 -21.10 11.59 -15.42
CA THR A 255 -21.95 10.71 -16.23
C THR A 255 -22.56 9.62 -15.36
N HIS A 256 -23.77 9.19 -15.69
CA HIS A 256 -24.42 8.11 -14.95
C HIS A 256 -23.78 6.77 -15.32
N VAL A 257 -23.48 5.94 -14.31
CA VAL A 257 -22.92 4.60 -14.54
C VAL A 257 -23.93 3.78 -15.35
N PRO A 258 -23.54 3.19 -16.50
CA PRO A 258 -24.43 2.35 -17.30
C PRO A 258 -24.62 0.98 -16.61
N CYS A 259 -25.84 0.69 -16.18
CA CYS A 259 -26.17 -0.60 -15.57
C CYS A 259 -26.57 -1.64 -16.62
N ASN A 260 -26.11 -2.88 -16.46
CA ASN A 260 -26.63 -4.01 -17.24
C ASN A 260 -28.07 -4.33 -16.80
N ILE A 261 -29.03 -4.18 -17.72
CA ILE A 261 -30.45 -4.45 -17.46
C ILE A 261 -30.88 -5.87 -17.83
N SER A 262 -29.95 -6.70 -18.31
CA SER A 262 -30.23 -8.07 -18.74
C SER A 262 -29.47 -9.08 -17.88
N CYS A 263 -30.20 -10.07 -17.38
CA CYS A 263 -29.65 -11.20 -16.64
C CYS A 263 -29.75 -12.48 -17.47
N SER A 264 -28.89 -13.45 -17.16
CA SER A 264 -28.97 -14.80 -17.74
C SER A 264 -30.32 -15.46 -17.44
N PRO A 265 -30.80 -16.38 -18.29
CA PRO A 265 -32.07 -17.08 -18.04
C PRO A 265 -32.12 -17.73 -16.66
N GLY A 266 -33.22 -17.55 -15.93
CA GLY A 266 -33.39 -18.04 -14.55
C GLY A 266 -32.90 -17.09 -13.45
N PHE A 267 -32.37 -15.92 -13.81
CA PHE A 267 -31.99 -14.84 -12.90
C PHE A 267 -32.81 -13.58 -13.17
N GLU A 268 -33.15 -12.85 -12.11
CA GLU A 268 -33.87 -11.58 -12.18
C GLU A 268 -33.08 -10.48 -11.45
N LEU A 269 -33.35 -9.23 -11.85
CA LEU A 269 -32.71 -8.05 -11.25
C LEU A 269 -33.33 -7.73 -9.90
N MET A 270 -32.51 -7.78 -8.86
CA MET A 270 -32.90 -7.45 -7.49
C MET A 270 -32.19 -6.18 -7.03
N GLU A 271 -32.93 -5.35 -6.30
CA GLU A 271 -32.40 -4.13 -5.69
C GLU A 271 -31.56 -4.49 -4.45
N VAL A 272 -30.34 -3.98 -4.42
CA VAL A 272 -29.42 -4.18 -3.30
C VAL A 272 -29.22 -2.84 -2.59
N PRO A 273 -29.52 -2.73 -1.29
CA PRO A 273 -29.36 -1.49 -0.55
C PRO A 273 -27.92 -0.97 -0.63
N GLY A 274 -27.75 0.27 -1.07
CA GLY A 274 -26.45 0.94 -1.14
C GLY A 274 -25.59 0.61 -2.37
N GLU A 275 -26.15 -0.04 -3.39
CA GLU A 275 -25.53 -0.26 -4.71
C GLU A 275 -26.29 0.54 -5.78
N CYS A 276 -25.59 1.01 -6.81
CA CYS A 276 -26.23 1.75 -7.89
C CYS A 276 -27.02 0.85 -8.85
N CYS A 277 -26.40 -0.25 -9.28
CA CYS A 277 -26.98 -1.15 -10.24
C CYS A 277 -27.64 -2.35 -9.54
N LYS A 278 -28.78 -2.78 -10.07
CA LYS A 278 -29.45 -4.02 -9.66
C LYS A 278 -28.52 -5.21 -9.92
N LYS A 279 -28.55 -6.21 -9.03
CA LYS A 279 -27.76 -7.44 -9.18
C LYS A 279 -28.65 -8.59 -9.64
N CYS A 280 -28.13 -9.44 -10.50
CA CYS A 280 -28.83 -10.65 -10.93
C CYS A 280 -28.86 -11.67 -9.79
N GLN A 281 -30.05 -11.96 -9.26
CA GLN A 281 -30.28 -13.01 -8.27
C GLN A 281 -31.02 -14.17 -8.92
N GLN A 282 -30.63 -15.39 -8.57
CA GLN A 282 -31.28 -16.59 -9.09
C GLN A 282 -32.71 -16.69 -8.52
N THR A 283 -33.71 -16.67 -9.40
CA THR A 283 -35.13 -16.85 -9.04
C THR A 283 -35.67 -18.21 -9.46
N HIS A 284 -35.01 -18.88 -10.41
CA HIS A 284 -35.43 -20.18 -10.94
C HIS A 284 -34.27 -21.19 -10.98
N CYS A 285 -34.59 -22.49 -10.94
CA CYS A 285 -33.62 -23.53 -11.22
C CYS A 285 -33.43 -23.67 -12.73
N ILE A 286 -32.19 -23.86 -13.16
CA ILE A 286 -31.81 -23.98 -14.56
C ILE A 286 -31.21 -25.37 -14.76
N ILE A 287 -31.74 -26.13 -15.72
CA ILE A 287 -31.22 -27.45 -16.09
C ILE A 287 -30.86 -27.41 -17.57
N GLU A 288 -29.61 -27.69 -17.89
CA GLU A 288 -29.11 -27.75 -19.25
C GLU A 288 -29.49 -29.10 -19.89
N ARG A 289 -30.22 -29.07 -21.00
CA ARG A 289 -30.55 -30.26 -21.80
C ARG A 289 -29.62 -30.38 -23.01
N PRO A 290 -29.42 -31.61 -23.55
CA PRO A 290 -28.73 -31.78 -24.82
C PRO A 290 -29.40 -30.89 -25.89
N ASN A 291 -28.60 -30.14 -26.64
CA ASN A 291 -28.96 -29.05 -27.59
C ASN A 291 -29.07 -27.62 -27.04
N GLN A 292 -28.40 -27.28 -25.93
CA GLN A 292 -28.37 -25.90 -25.37
C GLN A 292 -29.75 -25.34 -25.01
N GLN A 293 -30.75 -26.21 -24.82
CA GLN A 293 -32.08 -25.79 -24.41
C GLN A 293 -32.15 -25.82 -22.89
N PHE A 294 -32.27 -24.64 -22.27
CA PHE A 294 -32.41 -24.52 -20.82
C PHE A 294 -33.85 -24.85 -20.40
N LEU A 295 -34.01 -25.75 -19.44
CA LEU A 295 -35.26 -25.94 -18.72
C LEU A 295 -35.24 -25.06 -17.47
N ILE A 296 -36.19 -24.13 -17.39
CA ILE A 296 -36.35 -23.21 -16.25
C ILE A 296 -37.51 -23.71 -15.40
N LEU A 297 -37.25 -23.97 -14.12
CA LEU A 297 -38.24 -24.50 -13.17
C LEU A 297 -38.45 -23.52 -12.00
N GLN A 298 -39.70 -23.34 -11.59
CA GLN A 298 -40.01 -22.58 -10.37
C GLN A 298 -39.62 -23.40 -9.13
N PRO A 299 -39.36 -22.75 -7.99
CA PRO A 299 -39.12 -23.45 -6.73
C PRO A 299 -40.30 -24.36 -6.35
N GLY A 300 -40.06 -25.67 -6.21
CA GLY A 300 -41.09 -26.68 -5.93
C GLY A 300 -41.63 -27.40 -7.17
N ASP A 301 -41.31 -26.94 -8.38
CA ASP A 301 -41.74 -27.61 -9.61
C ASP A 301 -41.06 -28.96 -9.78
N ILE A 302 -41.82 -29.92 -10.32
CA ILE A 302 -41.33 -31.22 -10.79
C ILE A 302 -41.87 -31.45 -12.19
N GLN A 303 -40.96 -31.57 -13.17
CA GLN A 303 -41.31 -31.87 -14.56
C GLN A 303 -40.75 -33.22 -14.99
N LYS A 304 -41.52 -33.97 -15.78
CA LYS A 304 -41.06 -35.24 -16.37
C LYS A 304 -40.38 -34.98 -17.71
N ASN A 305 -39.34 -35.73 -18.04
CA ASN A 305 -38.74 -35.65 -19.36
C ASN A 305 -39.74 -36.20 -20.42
N PRO A 306 -40.06 -35.45 -21.49
CA PRO A 306 -40.99 -35.93 -22.53
C PRO A 306 -40.49 -37.17 -23.28
N ASN A 307 -39.16 -37.30 -23.41
CA ASN A 307 -38.53 -38.39 -24.17
C ASN A 307 -38.25 -39.63 -23.31
N ASP A 308 -38.11 -39.45 -22.00
CA ASP A 308 -37.83 -40.52 -21.04
C ASP A 308 -38.74 -40.36 -19.82
N LYS A 309 -39.75 -41.24 -19.70
CA LYS A 309 -40.73 -41.20 -18.61
C LYS A 309 -40.12 -41.51 -17.23
N CYS A 310 -38.86 -41.96 -17.19
CA CYS A 310 -38.15 -42.30 -15.98
C CYS A 310 -37.27 -41.18 -15.42
N THR A 311 -37.00 -40.13 -16.21
CA THR A 311 -36.25 -38.95 -15.74
C THR A 311 -37.18 -37.84 -15.29
N PHE A 312 -36.93 -37.30 -14.11
CA PHE A 312 -37.64 -36.18 -13.52
C PHE A 312 -36.66 -35.06 -13.18
N PHE A 313 -37.10 -33.84 -13.44
CA PHE A 313 -36.38 -32.62 -13.14
C PHE A 313 -37.13 -31.90 -12.03
N SER A 314 -36.46 -31.63 -10.91
CA SER A 314 -37.08 -30.91 -9.80
C SER A 314 -36.24 -29.70 -9.38
N CYS A 315 -36.92 -28.68 -8.87
CA CYS A 315 -36.29 -27.49 -8.31
C CYS A 315 -36.57 -27.42 -6.81
N LEU A 316 -35.53 -27.55 -5.98
CA LEU A 316 -35.64 -27.51 -4.53
C LEU A 316 -35.09 -26.19 -4.00
N LYS A 317 -35.78 -25.57 -3.05
CA LYS A 317 -35.30 -24.37 -2.33
C LYS A 317 -34.86 -24.78 -0.94
N ILE A 318 -33.54 -24.80 -0.69
CA ILE A 318 -32.94 -25.16 0.60
C ILE A 318 -32.11 -23.98 1.08
N ASN A 319 -32.35 -23.48 2.30
CA ASN A 319 -31.60 -22.34 2.88
C ASN A 319 -31.51 -21.12 1.95
N ASN A 320 -32.61 -20.77 1.26
CA ASN A 320 -32.67 -19.69 0.29
C ASN A 320 -31.81 -19.87 -0.99
N GLN A 321 -31.26 -21.06 -1.21
CA GLN A 321 -30.57 -21.44 -2.44
C GLN A 321 -31.45 -22.35 -3.29
N LEU A 322 -31.45 -22.13 -4.61
CA LEU A 322 -32.20 -22.94 -5.57
C LEU A 322 -31.29 -24.04 -6.14
N ILE A 323 -31.69 -25.28 -5.95
CA ILE A 323 -30.94 -26.47 -6.34
C ILE A 323 -31.78 -27.26 -7.34
N SER A 324 -31.28 -27.35 -8.57
CA SER A 324 -31.80 -28.25 -9.58
C SER A 324 -31.39 -29.68 -9.28
N SER A 325 -32.34 -30.60 -9.27
CA SER A 325 -32.08 -32.04 -9.11
C SER A 325 -32.62 -32.81 -10.30
N VAL A 326 -31.85 -33.79 -10.76
CA VAL A 326 -32.25 -34.74 -11.80
C VAL A 326 -32.36 -36.11 -11.15
N SER A 327 -33.56 -36.70 -11.16
CA SER A 327 -33.79 -38.03 -10.62
C SER A 327 -34.18 -39.00 -11.75
N ASN A 328 -33.51 -40.14 -11.79
CA ASN A 328 -33.76 -41.20 -12.75
C ASN A 328 -34.31 -42.42 -12.00
N ILE A 329 -35.48 -42.88 -12.39
CA ILE A 329 -36.08 -44.10 -11.86
C ILE A 329 -35.54 -45.29 -12.66
N THR A 330 -34.82 -46.20 -11.99
CA THR A 330 -34.39 -47.47 -12.58
C THR A 330 -35.47 -48.52 -12.33
N CYS A 331 -35.91 -49.20 -13.38
CA CYS A 331 -36.92 -50.27 -13.28
C CYS A 331 -36.27 -51.62 -13.00
N PRO A 332 -36.92 -52.50 -12.20
CA PRO A 332 -36.52 -53.89 -12.10
C PRO A 332 -36.73 -54.62 -13.43
N ASP A 333 -35.97 -55.70 -13.63
CA ASP A 333 -36.08 -56.54 -14.83
C ASP A 333 -37.52 -57.03 -15.02
N PHE A 334 -38.08 -56.80 -16.21
CA PHE A 334 -39.46 -57.12 -16.54
C PHE A 334 -39.52 -58.17 -17.65
N ASP A 335 -40.05 -59.35 -17.33
CA ASP A 335 -40.30 -60.43 -18.28
C ASP A 335 -41.79 -60.51 -18.63
N PRO A 336 -42.20 -60.16 -19.87
CA PRO A 336 -43.60 -60.21 -20.30
C PRO A 336 -44.21 -61.62 -20.28
N SER A 337 -43.39 -62.68 -20.30
CA SER A 337 -43.87 -64.08 -20.32
C SER A 337 -44.49 -64.51 -18.98
N ASN A 338 -44.13 -63.84 -17.89
CA ASN A 338 -44.66 -64.06 -16.56
C ASN A 338 -46.02 -63.39 -16.31
N CYS A 339 -46.56 -62.67 -17.31
CA CYS A 339 -47.77 -61.86 -17.19
C CYS A 339 -48.99 -62.53 -17.85
N ILE A 340 -50.19 -62.27 -17.32
CA ILE A 340 -51.44 -62.60 -18.02
C ILE A 340 -51.53 -61.73 -19.27
N THR A 341 -51.98 -62.31 -20.40
CA THR A 341 -52.19 -61.58 -21.66
C THR A 341 -53.17 -60.41 -21.43
N ASP A 342 -52.83 -59.22 -21.91
CA ASP A 342 -53.55 -57.94 -21.69
C ASP A 342 -53.54 -57.35 -20.27
N SER A 343 -52.69 -57.85 -19.35
CA SER A 343 -52.56 -57.30 -17.99
C SER A 343 -51.39 -56.32 -17.80
N ILE A 344 -50.57 -56.10 -18.83
CA ILE A 344 -49.38 -55.25 -18.76
C ILE A 344 -49.81 -53.78 -18.76
N THR A 345 -49.52 -53.10 -17.67
CA THR A 345 -49.82 -51.68 -17.47
C THR A 345 -48.56 -50.94 -17.02
N PHE A 346 -48.56 -49.61 -17.12
CA PHE A 346 -47.52 -48.80 -16.51
C PHE A 346 -47.87 -48.51 -15.06
N MET A 347 -46.86 -48.47 -14.20
CA MET A 347 -47.03 -47.96 -12.83
C MET A 347 -47.55 -46.51 -12.86
N SER A 348 -48.10 -46.04 -11.74
CA SER A 348 -48.68 -44.69 -11.59
C SER A 348 -47.72 -43.55 -11.97
N ASN A 349 -46.40 -43.77 -11.87
CA ASN A 349 -45.37 -42.82 -12.30
C ASN A 349 -45.13 -42.79 -13.82
N GLY A 350 -45.61 -43.80 -14.56
CA GLY A 350 -45.52 -43.93 -16.02
C GLY A 350 -44.20 -44.47 -16.56
N CYS A 351 -43.25 -44.81 -15.69
CA CYS A 351 -41.89 -45.22 -16.05
C CYS A 351 -41.76 -46.74 -16.20
N CYS A 352 -42.11 -47.51 -15.17
CA CYS A 352 -41.93 -48.96 -15.16
C CYS A 352 -43.20 -49.70 -15.57
N LYS A 353 -43.02 -50.85 -16.25
CA LYS A 353 -44.11 -51.77 -16.58
C LYS A 353 -44.39 -52.69 -15.40
N THR A 354 -45.67 -52.97 -15.18
CA THR A 354 -46.17 -53.93 -14.19
C THR A 354 -47.26 -54.78 -14.83
N CYS A 355 -47.56 -55.94 -14.26
CA CYS A 355 -48.59 -56.83 -14.78
C CYS A 355 -49.16 -57.71 -13.68
N ILE A 356 -50.28 -58.38 -13.97
CA ILE A 356 -50.79 -59.44 -13.10
C ILE A 356 -49.99 -60.70 -13.43
N PRO A 357 -49.21 -61.26 -12.48
CA PRO A 357 -48.40 -62.44 -12.73
C PRO A 357 -49.30 -63.65 -13.03
N ARG A 358 -48.91 -64.45 -14.03
CA ARG A 358 -49.65 -65.64 -14.50
C ARG A 358 -49.81 -66.71 -13.43
N ASN A 359 -48.94 -66.74 -12.43
CA ASN A 359 -49.03 -67.63 -11.28
C ASN A 359 -48.21 -67.11 -10.08
N GLN A 360 -48.89 -66.56 -9.07
CA GLN A 360 -48.53 -66.61 -7.64
C GLN A 360 -49.80 -66.28 -6.81
N THR A 361 -50.57 -67.29 -6.35
CA THR A 361 -50.42 -68.05 -5.09
C THR A 361 -50.67 -67.24 -3.81
N ARG A 362 -51.93 -67.20 -3.33
CA ARG A 362 -52.17 -67.20 -1.87
C ARG A 362 -51.73 -68.57 -1.38
N MET A 363 -50.49 -68.70 -0.90
CA MET A 363 -50.15 -69.84 -0.06
C MET A 363 -51.10 -69.78 1.14
N PRO A 364 -51.99 -70.77 1.34
CA PRO A 364 -52.85 -70.78 2.52
C PRO A 364 -51.96 -70.77 3.76
N CYS A 365 -52.46 -70.20 4.86
CA CYS A 365 -51.75 -70.29 6.13
C CYS A 365 -51.49 -71.76 6.48
N SER A 366 -50.22 -72.16 6.53
CA SER A 366 -49.81 -73.53 6.80
C SER A 366 -48.50 -73.58 7.57
N THR A 367 -48.19 -74.74 8.13
CA THR A 367 -46.91 -75.03 8.77
C THR A 367 -45.82 -75.22 7.73
N ILE A 368 -44.65 -74.62 7.96
CA ILE A 368 -43.44 -74.84 7.18
C ILE A 368 -42.36 -75.40 8.11
N PRO A 369 -41.80 -76.59 7.82
CA PRO A 369 -40.74 -77.17 8.63
C PRO A 369 -39.44 -76.38 8.48
N VAL A 370 -38.77 -76.12 9.59
CA VAL A 370 -37.49 -75.43 9.70
C VAL A 370 -36.62 -76.11 10.75
N THR A 371 -35.38 -76.43 10.40
CA THR A 371 -34.40 -76.91 11.36
C THR A 371 -33.84 -75.73 12.13
N LYS A 372 -33.99 -75.75 13.46
CA LYS A 372 -33.51 -74.69 14.36
C LYS A 372 -32.72 -75.29 15.50
N GLU A 373 -31.64 -74.61 15.87
CA GLU A 373 -30.87 -74.97 17.05
C GLU A 373 -31.64 -74.53 18.30
N ILE A 374 -31.90 -75.48 19.19
CA ILE A 374 -32.46 -75.23 20.51
C ILE A 374 -31.29 -75.26 21.49
N SER A 375 -31.05 -74.15 22.18
CA SER A 375 -29.99 -74.03 23.18
C SER A 375 -30.56 -73.72 24.56
N HIS A 376 -30.23 -74.53 25.56
CA HIS A 376 -30.62 -74.31 26.96
C HIS A 376 -29.46 -74.68 27.90
N ASN A 377 -29.15 -73.81 28.88
CA ASN A 377 -28.04 -73.97 29.82
C ASN A 377 -26.68 -74.36 29.18
N GLY A 378 -26.38 -73.82 28.00
CA GLY A 378 -25.11 -74.05 27.30
C GLY A 378 -25.01 -75.37 26.51
N CYS A 379 -26.07 -76.18 26.49
CA CYS A 379 -26.20 -77.37 25.66
C CYS A 379 -27.07 -77.06 24.45
N SER A 380 -26.78 -77.62 23.28
CA SER A 380 -27.56 -77.35 22.06
C SER A 380 -27.83 -78.60 21.23
N LYS A 381 -28.89 -78.54 20.42
CA LYS A 381 -29.22 -79.55 19.41
C LYS A 381 -30.06 -78.95 18.30
N ASN A 382 -29.83 -79.41 17.06
CA ASN A 382 -30.66 -79.07 15.92
C ASN A 382 -31.93 -79.91 15.91
N VAL A 383 -33.08 -79.25 15.89
CA VAL A 383 -34.39 -79.89 15.84
C VAL A 383 -35.21 -79.30 14.70
N THR A 384 -35.90 -80.15 13.95
CA THR A 384 -36.85 -79.70 12.93
C THR A 384 -38.17 -79.35 13.60
N THR A 385 -38.51 -78.07 13.60
CA THR A 385 -39.77 -77.52 14.13
C THR A 385 -40.52 -76.77 13.04
N ASN A 386 -41.80 -76.48 13.22
CA ASN A 386 -42.59 -75.76 12.22
C ASN A 386 -42.73 -74.28 12.57
N TYR A 387 -42.87 -73.41 11.57
CA TYR A 387 -43.37 -72.05 11.73
C TYR A 387 -44.56 -71.79 10.80
N CYS A 388 -45.43 -70.85 11.18
CA CYS A 388 -46.60 -70.49 10.38
C CYS A 388 -46.24 -69.46 9.31
N SER A 389 -46.62 -69.74 8.07
CA SER A 389 -46.50 -68.79 6.97
C SER A 389 -47.63 -68.97 5.96
N GLY A 390 -48.04 -67.87 5.35
CA GLY A 390 -49.10 -67.85 4.35
C GLY A 390 -49.86 -66.53 4.35
N SER A 391 -50.82 -66.44 3.44
CA SER A 391 -51.64 -65.25 3.21
C SER A 391 -53.00 -65.39 3.88
N CYS A 392 -53.33 -64.45 4.77
CA CYS A 392 -54.65 -64.32 5.39
C CYS A 392 -55.40 -63.11 4.81
N GLY A 393 -56.73 -63.21 4.70
CA GLY A 393 -57.57 -62.19 4.07
C GLY A 393 -57.83 -61.02 5.02
N THR A 394 -57.42 -59.82 4.63
CA THR A 394 -57.71 -58.57 5.36
C THR A 394 -58.47 -57.59 4.47
N PHE A 395 -59.36 -56.79 5.07
CA PHE A 395 -60.08 -55.74 4.34
C PHE A 395 -60.42 -54.54 5.23
N ALA A 396 -60.63 -53.40 4.58
CA ALA A 396 -61.21 -52.20 5.15
C ALA A 396 -62.24 -51.68 4.14
N MET A 397 -63.52 -51.64 4.52
CA MET A 397 -64.61 -51.29 3.62
C MET A 397 -65.61 -50.39 4.32
N TYR A 398 -66.14 -49.38 3.63
CA TYR A 398 -67.20 -48.54 4.20
C TYR A 398 -68.49 -49.35 4.36
N SER A 399 -69.00 -49.45 5.59
CA SER A 399 -70.25 -50.13 5.90
C SER A 399 -71.36 -49.11 6.13
N ALA A 400 -72.35 -49.13 5.25
CA ALA A 400 -73.51 -48.24 5.33
C ALA A 400 -74.34 -48.50 6.60
N GLN A 401 -74.34 -49.73 7.15
CA GLN A 401 -75.06 -50.06 8.38
C GLN A 401 -74.50 -49.35 9.62
N VAL A 402 -73.18 -49.17 9.70
CA VAL A 402 -72.50 -48.50 10.84
C VAL A 402 -72.00 -47.10 10.50
N GLN A 403 -72.27 -46.62 9.28
CA GLN A 403 -71.81 -45.31 8.74
C GLN A 403 -70.31 -45.04 8.95
N ALA A 404 -69.50 -46.10 8.99
CA ALA A 404 -68.08 -46.05 9.30
C ALA A 404 -67.32 -47.10 8.48
N LEU A 405 -65.98 -47.02 8.51
CA LEU A 405 -65.14 -48.05 7.92
C LEU A 405 -65.16 -49.31 8.81
N ASP A 406 -65.58 -50.43 8.23
CA ASP A 406 -65.52 -51.75 8.82
C ASP A 406 -64.17 -52.39 8.47
N HIS A 407 -63.46 -52.86 9.50
CA HIS A 407 -62.10 -53.34 9.40
C HIS A 407 -62.02 -54.79 9.86
N ARG A 408 -61.51 -55.67 9.00
CA ARG A 408 -61.16 -57.04 9.38
C ARG A 408 -59.70 -57.31 9.05
N CYS A 409 -58.88 -57.43 10.08
CA CYS A 409 -57.51 -57.92 9.96
C CYS A 409 -57.46 -59.39 10.40
N SER A 410 -56.70 -60.20 9.69
CA SER A 410 -56.42 -61.59 10.04
C SER A 410 -54.94 -61.88 9.76
N CYS A 411 -54.30 -62.62 10.66
CA CYS A 411 -52.90 -63.02 10.55
C CYS A 411 -52.77 -64.54 10.62
N CYS A 412 -51.75 -65.09 9.96
CA CYS A 412 -51.43 -66.51 10.03
C CYS A 412 -50.75 -66.80 11.37
N LYS A 413 -51.40 -67.58 12.23
CA LYS A 413 -50.95 -67.90 13.59
C LYS A 413 -51.07 -69.39 13.88
N GLU A 414 -50.36 -69.83 14.90
CA GLU A 414 -50.45 -71.19 15.43
C GLU A 414 -51.87 -71.48 15.93
N GLU A 415 -52.45 -72.59 15.48
CA GLU A 415 -53.77 -73.07 15.91
C GLU A 415 -53.62 -74.11 17.02
N THR A 416 -52.74 -75.10 16.82
CA THR A 416 -52.42 -76.11 17.81
C THR A 416 -50.91 -76.24 18.01
N THR A 417 -50.51 -76.39 19.27
CA THR A 417 -49.11 -76.58 19.66
C THR A 417 -48.97 -77.78 20.60
N SER A 418 -47.87 -78.50 20.49
CA SER A 418 -47.49 -79.61 21.37
C SER A 418 -46.20 -79.29 22.13
N GLN A 419 -45.95 -79.96 23.26
CA GLN A 419 -44.68 -79.89 24.00
C GLN A 419 -43.89 -81.16 23.68
N LEU A 420 -42.73 -81.01 23.04
CA LEU A 420 -41.86 -82.12 22.67
C LEU A 420 -40.58 -82.09 23.50
N GLU A 421 -40.12 -83.27 23.94
CA GLU A 421 -38.84 -83.43 24.64
C GLU A 421 -37.71 -83.67 23.63
N VAL A 422 -36.59 -82.98 23.84
CA VAL A 422 -35.35 -83.19 23.11
C VAL A 422 -34.19 -83.37 24.09
N VAL A 423 -33.30 -84.31 23.79
CA VAL A 423 -32.04 -84.51 24.53
C VAL A 423 -30.95 -83.65 23.92
N LEU A 424 -30.55 -82.58 24.60
CA LEU A 424 -29.51 -81.64 24.20
C LEU A 424 -28.11 -82.18 24.50
N GLU A 425 -27.16 -81.82 23.64
CA GLU A 425 -25.75 -82.25 23.77
C GLU A 425 -24.94 -81.11 24.39
N CYS A 426 -24.35 -81.38 25.57
CA CYS A 426 -23.54 -80.40 26.27
C CYS A 426 -22.05 -80.52 25.88
N PRO A 427 -21.27 -79.41 25.89
CA PRO A 427 -19.84 -79.44 25.60
C PRO A 427 -19.04 -80.42 26.49
N ASP A 428 -19.52 -80.67 27.71
CA ASP A 428 -18.91 -81.56 28.70
C ASP A 428 -19.23 -83.06 28.47
N GLY A 429 -19.94 -83.42 27.38
CA GLY A 429 -20.34 -84.79 27.06
C GLY A 429 -21.55 -85.32 27.84
N ARG A 430 -22.22 -84.46 28.62
CA ARG A 430 -23.49 -84.79 29.30
C ARG A 430 -24.67 -84.56 28.37
N GLU A 431 -25.74 -85.31 28.59
CA GLU A 431 -27.03 -85.15 27.91
C GLU A 431 -28.04 -84.46 28.83
N LEU A 432 -28.76 -83.46 28.32
CA LEU A 432 -29.77 -82.71 29.07
C LEU A 432 -31.13 -82.74 28.35
N THR A 433 -32.15 -83.34 28.98
CA THR A 433 -33.51 -83.34 28.44
C THR A 433 -34.16 -81.96 28.63
N HIS A 434 -34.69 -81.39 27.55
CA HIS A 434 -35.39 -80.11 27.53
C HIS A 434 -36.70 -80.20 26.73
N THR A 435 -37.75 -79.55 27.22
CA THR A 435 -39.05 -79.46 26.54
C THR A 435 -39.14 -78.17 25.72
N TYR A 436 -39.63 -78.27 24.49
CA TYR A 436 -39.88 -77.10 23.64
C TYR A 436 -41.26 -77.18 22.97
N THR A 437 -41.80 -76.01 22.62
CA THR A 437 -43.10 -75.91 21.94
C THR A 437 -42.96 -76.13 20.44
N HIS A 438 -43.67 -77.12 19.93
CA HIS A 438 -43.78 -77.43 18.51
C HIS A 438 -45.14 -77.00 17.95
N ILE A 439 -45.15 -76.43 16.74
CA ILE A 439 -46.37 -75.97 16.08
C ILE A 439 -46.90 -77.11 15.19
N GLU A 440 -48.08 -77.62 15.51
CA GLU A 440 -48.73 -78.72 14.78
C GLU A 440 -49.49 -78.20 13.56
N SER A 441 -50.21 -77.09 13.71
CA SER A 441 -51.03 -76.50 12.65
C SER A 441 -51.11 -74.97 12.76
N CYS A 442 -51.45 -74.34 11.64
CA CYS A 442 -51.57 -72.88 11.51
C CYS A 442 -52.88 -72.52 10.82
N LEU A 443 -53.53 -71.46 11.28
CA LEU A 443 -54.78 -70.93 10.73
C LEU A 443 -54.76 -69.40 10.69
N CYS A 444 -55.59 -68.81 9.83
CA CYS A 444 -55.86 -67.38 9.87
C CYS A 444 -56.75 -67.02 11.06
N GLN A 445 -56.20 -66.24 11.99
CA GLN A 445 -56.93 -65.72 13.16
C GLN A 445 -57.13 -64.21 13.05
N ASP A 446 -58.31 -63.73 13.44
CA ASP A 446 -58.62 -62.30 13.40
C ASP A 446 -57.74 -61.53 14.41
N SER A 447 -57.28 -60.35 14.00
CA SER A 447 -56.41 -59.47 14.79
C SER A 447 -56.95 -58.05 14.79
N VAL A 448 -56.69 -57.29 15.86
CA VAL A 448 -57.09 -55.89 15.94
C VAL A 448 -56.11 -55.04 15.13
N CYS A 449 -56.62 -54.28 14.16
CA CYS A 449 -55.82 -53.35 13.36
C CYS A 449 -55.49 -52.11 14.22
N GLY A 450 -54.39 -52.14 14.98
CA GLY A 450 -53.90 -51.01 15.77
C GLY A 450 -52.69 -50.32 15.14
N LEU A 451 -52.66 -48.99 15.12
CA LEU A 451 -51.40 -48.25 15.02
C LEU A 451 -50.64 -48.43 16.34
N PRO A 452 -49.33 -48.74 16.35
CA PRO A 452 -48.57 -48.73 17.59
C PRO A 452 -48.67 -47.33 18.19
N GLN A 453 -49.38 -47.20 19.32
CA GLN A 453 -49.26 -46.00 20.15
C GLN A 453 -47.80 -45.92 20.56
N ALA A 454 -47.11 -44.87 20.10
CA ALA A 454 -45.78 -44.54 20.58
C ALA A 454 -45.83 -44.59 22.11
N GLN A 455 -45.12 -45.57 22.70
CA GLN A 455 -44.83 -45.54 24.12
C GLN A 455 -44.16 -44.19 24.37
N GLN A 456 -44.92 -43.26 24.96
CA GLN A 456 -44.38 -42.03 25.47
C GLN A 456 -43.32 -42.46 26.49
N ALA A 457 -42.05 -42.40 26.06
CA ALA A 457 -40.93 -42.47 26.96
C ALA A 457 -41.17 -41.38 28.01
N ARG A 458 -41.53 -41.80 29.22
CA ARG A 458 -41.60 -40.92 30.38
C ARG A 458 -40.22 -40.33 30.57
N VAL A 459 -40.03 -39.12 30.06
CA VAL A 459 -38.89 -38.27 30.41
C VAL A 459 -39.06 -37.96 31.89
N HIS A 460 -38.26 -38.63 32.73
CA HIS A 460 -38.08 -38.28 34.13
C HIS A 460 -37.50 -36.87 34.19
N ARG A 461 -38.35 -35.85 34.31
CA ARG A 461 -37.93 -34.50 34.69
C ARG A 461 -37.60 -34.54 36.18
N SER A 462 -36.31 -34.44 36.49
CA SER A 462 -35.80 -34.13 37.82
C SER A 462 -36.37 -32.78 38.28
N SER A 463 -37.15 -32.81 39.36
CA SER A 463 -37.69 -31.62 40.00
C SER A 463 -36.61 -31.00 40.89
N SER A 464 -36.17 -29.79 40.54
CA SER A 464 -35.40 -28.91 41.41
C SER A 464 -36.33 -28.31 42.47
N ARG A 465 -36.02 -28.61 43.75
CA ARG A 465 -36.68 -28.02 44.92
C ARG A 465 -36.58 -26.49 44.85
N LEU A 466 -37.72 -25.80 44.74
CA LEU A 466 -37.85 -24.40 45.10
C LEU A 466 -38.15 -24.31 46.60
N LEU A 467 -37.28 -23.59 47.31
CA LEU A 467 -37.53 -23.12 48.67
C LEU A 467 -38.78 -22.24 48.70
N GLY A 468 -39.73 -22.61 49.58
CA GLY A 468 -40.86 -21.78 49.93
C GLY A 468 -40.44 -20.53 50.68
N ARG A 469 -41.09 -19.41 50.35
CA ARG A 469 -41.11 -18.20 51.16
C ARG A 469 -42.59 -17.87 51.42
N LYS A 470 -42.92 -17.87 52.71
CA LYS A 470 -44.21 -17.60 53.37
C LYS A 470 -45.23 -18.73 53.40
#